data_AF-A0A7C4X1K0-F1
#
_entry.id   AF-A0A7C4X1K0-F1
#
_cell.length_a   1.000
_cell.length_b   1.000
_cell.length_c   1.000
_cell.angle_alpha   90.00
_cell.angle_beta   90.00
_cell.angle_gamma   90.00
#
_symmetry.space_group_name_H-M   'P 1'
#
loop_
_entity.id
_entity.type
_entity.pdbx_description
1 polymer ?
#
loop_
_entity_poly.entity_id
_entity_poly.type
_entity_poly.pdbx_seq_one_letter_code
_entity_poly.pdbx_strand_id
1 'polypeptide(L)'
;SLAWLWRLVAPRGHDNPSITETQGMTSEGVGSYWPFAAGRMVDHANLLLRQIQNTPKVRYTLSPNQHVGAWWVSFMPQWVSREYLARRGYAKFLPEQVVPAQCPLLGYTLKSMQIEGTMIPKWFLQVQTQPEVGEEGYHRGSQIMQDFFERELQKFLHPDLDPLGKQIITCCLDKGTVRDYDTLLYDIFV
;
A
#
# COMPACT_ATOMS: atom_id res chain seq x y z
N SER A 1 -10.53 0.14 1.48
CA SER A 1 -10.48 -0.05 0.02
C SER A 1 -9.05 -0.20 -0.48
N LEU A 2 -8.13 0.73 -0.19
CA LEU A 2 -6.70 0.63 -0.59
C LEU A 2 -6.02 -0.71 -0.26
N ALA A 3 -6.26 -1.24 0.95
CA ALA A 3 -5.72 -2.54 1.35
C ALA A 3 -6.09 -3.69 0.38
N TRP A 4 -7.28 -3.63 -0.22
CA TRP A 4 -7.70 -4.60 -1.22
C TRP A 4 -6.90 -4.45 -2.51
N LEU A 5 -6.69 -3.22 -3.02
CA LEU A 5 -5.84 -2.98 -4.20
C LEU A 5 -4.43 -3.53 -4.00
N TRP A 6 -3.81 -3.26 -2.85
CA TRP A 6 -2.47 -3.77 -2.50
C TRP A 6 -2.44 -5.30 -2.37
N ARG A 7 -3.55 -5.95 -1.98
CA ARG A 7 -3.65 -7.42 -1.98
C ARG A 7 -3.77 -7.99 -3.39
N LEU A 8 -4.29 -7.23 -4.36
CA LEU A 8 -4.36 -7.65 -5.75
C LEU A 8 -3.03 -7.49 -6.48
N VAL A 9 -2.36 -6.33 -6.33
CA VAL A 9 -1.27 -5.90 -7.21
C VAL A 9 -0.11 -5.23 -6.45
N ALA A 10 0.53 -5.89 -5.49
CA ALA A 10 1.72 -5.31 -4.85
C ALA A 10 2.96 -5.36 -5.80
N PRO A 11 3.68 -4.23 -6.01
CA PRO A 11 4.94 -4.24 -6.75
C PRO A 11 6.02 -5.04 -5.99
N ARG A 12 6.90 -5.74 -6.72
CA ARG A 12 8.01 -6.50 -6.12
C ARG A 12 9.05 -5.57 -5.48
N GLY A 13 9.77 -6.10 -4.47
CA GLY A 13 10.99 -5.47 -3.93
C GLY A 13 12.20 -5.64 -4.88
N HIS A 14 13.16 -4.71 -4.77
CA HIS A 14 14.34 -4.60 -5.65
C HIS A 14 15.22 -5.86 -5.69
N ASP A 15 15.32 -6.63 -4.59
CA ASP A 15 16.22 -7.79 -4.46
C ASP A 15 15.51 -9.15 -4.42
N ASN A 16 14.38 -9.34 -5.11
CA ASN A 16 13.71 -10.64 -5.10
C ASN A 16 14.47 -11.65 -6.01
N PRO A 17 15.01 -12.77 -5.47
CA PRO A 17 15.88 -13.69 -6.22
C PRO A 17 15.19 -14.45 -7.38
N SER A 18 13.88 -14.29 -7.56
CA SER A 18 13.09 -14.87 -8.66
C SER A 18 12.92 -13.93 -9.87
N ILE A 19 13.64 -12.81 -9.93
CA ILE A 19 13.52 -11.82 -11.02
C ILE A 19 14.36 -12.23 -12.23
N THR A 20 13.69 -12.53 -13.34
CA THR A 20 14.32 -12.74 -14.65
C THR A 20 14.30 -11.50 -15.54
N GLU A 21 13.55 -10.45 -15.18
CA GLU A 21 13.41 -9.20 -15.93
C GLU A 21 14.03 -8.02 -15.16
N THR A 22 15.01 -7.35 -15.77
CA THR A 22 15.88 -6.35 -15.14
C THR A 22 15.37 -4.90 -15.22
N GLN A 23 14.20 -4.61 -15.78
CA GLN A 23 13.69 -3.24 -15.97
C GLN A 23 12.24 -3.03 -15.50
N GLY A 24 12.03 -1.99 -14.67
CA GLY A 24 10.71 -1.49 -14.26
C GLY A 24 10.09 -2.18 -13.05
N MET A 25 8.95 -1.65 -12.57
CA MET A 25 8.13 -2.33 -11.55
C MET A 25 7.31 -3.45 -12.21
N THR A 26 7.56 -4.69 -11.79
CA THR A 26 6.87 -5.89 -12.30
C THR A 26 6.01 -6.53 -11.21
N SER A 27 4.89 -7.13 -11.62
CA SER A 27 4.00 -7.91 -10.76
C SER A 27 4.46 -9.38 -10.79
N GLU A 28 4.41 -10.12 -9.67
CA GLU A 28 4.86 -11.52 -9.68
C GLU A 28 3.96 -12.43 -10.50
N GLY A 29 4.59 -13.22 -11.38
CA GLY A 29 4.11 -14.53 -11.82
C GLY A 29 4.85 -15.69 -11.14
N VAL A 30 5.68 -15.49 -10.09
CA VAL A 30 6.34 -16.61 -9.36
C VAL A 30 6.43 -16.40 -7.82
N GLY A 31 5.61 -15.53 -7.21
CA GLY A 31 5.60 -15.33 -5.75
C GLY A 31 4.52 -14.38 -5.20
N SER A 32 3.70 -13.80 -6.08
CA SER A 32 2.41 -13.23 -5.73
C SER A 32 1.43 -14.38 -5.53
N TYR A 33 0.27 -14.07 -4.95
CA TYR A 33 -0.84 -15.01 -4.81
C TYR A 33 -1.19 -15.71 -6.14
N TRP A 34 -1.04 -15.01 -7.28
CA TRP A 34 -1.60 -15.37 -8.57
C TRP A 34 -1.03 -16.60 -9.27
N PRO A 35 0.29 -16.75 -9.46
CA PRO A 35 0.86 -17.92 -10.14
C PRO A 35 0.66 -19.26 -9.43
N PHE A 36 0.29 -19.23 -8.15
CA PHE A 36 0.00 -20.43 -7.36
C PHE A 36 -1.49 -20.54 -7.01
N ALA A 37 -2.32 -19.55 -7.38
CA ALA A 37 -3.75 -19.57 -7.16
C ALA A 37 -4.44 -20.30 -8.31
N ALA A 38 -4.91 -21.52 -8.04
CA ALA A 38 -5.81 -22.21 -8.96
C ALA A 38 -7.14 -21.44 -9.09
N GLY A 39 -7.68 -21.31 -10.31
CA GLY A 39 -8.96 -20.65 -10.58
C GLY A 39 -8.83 -19.29 -11.26
N ARG A 40 -9.94 -18.56 -11.39
CA ARG A 40 -9.97 -17.26 -12.08
C ARG A 40 -9.54 -16.14 -11.13
N MET A 41 -8.76 -15.19 -11.64
CA MET A 41 -8.30 -14.02 -10.86
C MET A 41 -9.46 -13.22 -10.25
N VAL A 42 -10.58 -13.12 -10.97
CA VAL A 42 -11.78 -12.37 -10.55
C VAL A 42 -12.45 -13.01 -9.34
N ASP A 43 -12.54 -14.34 -9.31
CA ASP A 43 -13.17 -15.07 -8.19
C ASP A 43 -12.37 -14.83 -6.90
N HIS A 44 -11.05 -14.88 -7.00
CA HIS A 44 -10.13 -14.58 -5.89
C HIS A 44 -10.16 -13.12 -5.46
N ALA A 45 -10.23 -12.18 -6.40
CA ALA A 45 -10.39 -10.76 -6.08
C ALA A 45 -11.67 -10.53 -5.26
N ASN A 46 -12.77 -11.19 -5.65
CA ASN A 46 -14.04 -11.15 -4.92
C ASN A 46 -13.92 -11.83 -3.54
N LEU A 47 -13.22 -12.96 -3.40
CA LEU A 47 -13.00 -13.61 -2.11
C LEU A 47 -12.21 -12.72 -1.14
N LEU A 48 -11.14 -12.07 -1.63
CA LEU A 48 -10.35 -11.13 -0.83
C LEU A 48 -11.18 -9.91 -0.41
N LEU A 49 -12.03 -9.40 -1.31
CA LEU A 49 -12.91 -8.28 -0.99
C LEU A 49 -13.91 -8.66 0.11
N ARG A 50 -14.56 -9.81 -0.03
CA ARG A 50 -15.49 -10.35 0.98
C ARG A 50 -14.80 -10.58 2.32
N GLN A 51 -13.55 -11.07 2.33
CA GLN A 51 -12.77 -11.22 3.55
C GLN A 51 -12.60 -9.87 4.26
N ILE A 52 -12.24 -8.81 3.53
CA ILE A 52 -12.09 -7.46 4.08
C ILE A 52 -13.43 -6.93 4.61
N GLN A 53 -14.52 -7.11 3.87
CA GLN A 53 -15.88 -6.71 4.29
C GLN A 53 -16.35 -7.46 5.55
N ASN A 54 -15.99 -8.72 5.69
CA ASN A 54 -16.42 -9.53 6.83
C ASN A 54 -15.51 -9.35 8.05
N THR A 55 -14.41 -8.61 7.93
CA THR A 55 -13.43 -8.42 9.01
C THR A 55 -13.10 -6.93 9.25
N PRO A 56 -14.10 -6.07 9.55
CA PRO A 56 -13.91 -4.61 9.67
C PRO A 56 -12.94 -4.18 10.79
N LYS A 57 -12.63 -5.09 11.72
CA LYS A 57 -11.67 -4.87 12.81
C LYS A 57 -10.21 -5.07 12.37
N VAL A 58 -9.96 -5.71 11.22
CA VAL A 58 -8.61 -5.93 10.70
C VAL A 58 -8.05 -4.60 10.20
N ARG A 59 -6.79 -4.34 10.56
CA ARG A 59 -6.05 -3.16 10.13
C ARG A 59 -4.93 -3.58 9.20
N TYR A 60 -4.68 -2.75 8.20
CA TYR A 60 -3.67 -2.97 7.18
C TYR A 60 -2.67 -1.83 7.26
N THR A 61 -1.39 -2.18 7.30
CA THR A 61 -0.28 -1.23 7.28
C THR A 61 0.61 -1.54 6.09
N LEU A 62 1.11 -0.50 5.45
CA LEU A 62 2.17 -0.61 4.46
C LEU A 62 3.49 -0.28 5.14
N SER A 63 4.44 -1.21 5.09
CA SER A 63 5.79 -1.01 5.61
C SER A 63 6.76 -1.11 4.44
N PRO A 64 7.69 -0.14 4.29
CA PRO A 64 8.73 -0.23 3.28
C PRO A 64 9.58 -1.47 3.52
N ASN A 65 10.04 -2.09 2.43
CA ASN A 65 10.77 -3.35 2.54
C ASN A 65 12.26 -3.11 2.88
N GLN A 66 13.04 -2.61 1.92
CA GLN A 66 14.50 -2.44 2.06
C GLN A 66 14.97 -0.99 1.96
N HIS A 67 14.15 -0.11 1.37
CA HIS A 67 14.48 1.30 1.14
C HIS A 67 13.39 2.22 1.65
N VAL A 68 13.79 3.37 2.19
CA VAL A 68 12.91 4.49 2.52
C VAL A 68 13.46 5.72 1.82
N GLY A 69 12.84 6.09 0.71
CA GLY A 69 13.40 7.11 -0.17
C GLY A 69 14.77 6.71 -0.70
N ALA A 70 15.77 7.57 -0.55
CA ALA A 70 17.13 7.32 -1.01
C ALA A 70 17.94 6.40 -0.07
N TRP A 71 17.40 6.05 1.10
CA TRP A 71 18.14 5.37 2.15
C TRP A 71 17.86 3.87 2.16
N TRP A 72 18.93 3.06 2.11
CA TRP A 72 18.85 1.63 2.37
C TRP A 72 18.75 1.39 3.87
N VAL A 73 17.67 0.73 4.30
CA VAL A 73 17.35 0.48 5.71
C VAL A 73 17.26 -1.01 6.04
N SER A 74 17.58 -1.89 5.08
CA SER A 74 17.34 -3.33 5.18
C SER A 74 15.89 -3.60 5.62
N PHE A 75 15.62 -4.68 6.34
CA PHE A 75 14.29 -5.05 6.80
C PHE A 75 13.85 -4.33 8.09
N MET A 76 14.53 -3.27 8.52
CA MET A 76 14.26 -2.56 9.77
C MET A 76 12.81 -2.05 9.92
N PRO A 77 12.14 -1.54 8.87
CA PRO A 77 10.76 -1.06 9.01
C PRO A 77 9.77 -2.13 9.51
N GLN A 78 10.02 -3.40 9.24
CA GLN A 78 9.18 -4.52 9.69
C GLN A 78 9.32 -4.73 11.20
N TRP A 79 10.54 -4.65 11.74
CA TRP A 79 10.82 -4.71 13.17
C TRP A 79 10.22 -3.53 13.91
N VAL A 80 10.41 -2.32 13.36
CA VAL A 80 9.82 -1.07 13.85
C VAL A 80 8.30 -1.17 13.89
N SER A 81 7.67 -1.61 12.81
CA SER A 81 6.21 -1.72 12.74
C SER A 81 5.69 -2.70 13.78
N ARG A 82 6.35 -3.86 13.94
CA ARG A 82 5.97 -4.86 14.95
C ARG A 82 6.04 -4.28 16.36
N GLU A 83 7.12 -3.61 16.70
CA GLU A 83 7.29 -3.01 18.03
C GLU A 83 6.28 -1.89 18.28
N TYR A 84 6.14 -0.97 17.32
CA TYR A 84 5.28 0.19 17.41
C TYR A 84 3.80 -0.21 17.52
N LEU A 85 3.36 -1.20 16.73
CA LEU A 85 1.99 -1.73 16.78
C LEU A 85 1.75 -2.57 18.04
N ALA A 86 2.70 -3.41 18.47
CA ALA A 86 2.54 -4.22 19.67
C ALA A 86 2.34 -3.37 20.94
N ARG A 87 3.02 -2.23 21.05
CA ARG A 87 2.90 -1.31 22.19
C ARG A 87 1.60 -0.52 22.22
N ARG A 88 1.06 -0.20 21.05
CA ARG A 88 -0.21 0.55 20.93
C ARG A 88 -1.44 -0.38 20.90
N GLY A 89 -1.24 -1.68 20.75
CA GLY A 89 -2.30 -2.68 20.71
C GLY A 89 -3.29 -2.42 19.57
N TYR A 90 -4.59 -2.57 19.85
CA TYR A 90 -5.68 -2.30 18.90
C TYR A 90 -6.04 -0.80 18.79
N ALA A 91 -5.27 0.11 19.40
CA ALA A 91 -5.58 1.53 19.37
C ALA A 91 -5.54 2.08 17.94
N LYS A 92 -6.62 2.74 17.53
CA LYS A 92 -6.70 3.40 16.22
C LYS A 92 -5.69 4.57 16.19
N PHE A 93 -5.13 4.82 15.02
CA PHE A 93 -4.46 6.10 14.79
C PHE A 93 -5.50 7.21 14.84
N LEU A 94 -5.26 8.20 15.68
CA LEU A 94 -6.14 9.36 15.75
C LEU A 94 -5.94 10.23 14.50
N PRO A 95 -6.97 10.94 14.01
CA PRO A 95 -6.86 11.82 12.85
C PRO A 95 -5.68 12.79 12.90
N GLU A 96 -5.35 13.29 14.09
CA GLU A 96 -4.25 14.21 14.32
C GLU A 96 -2.87 13.55 14.21
N GLN A 97 -2.76 12.22 14.31
CA GLN A 97 -1.49 11.47 14.25
C GLN A 97 -1.03 11.16 12.82
N VAL A 98 -1.93 11.29 11.84
CA VAL A 98 -1.67 10.93 10.44
C VAL A 98 -1.98 12.09 9.49
N VAL A 99 -1.42 12.02 8.28
CA VAL A 99 -1.77 12.88 7.15
C VAL A 99 -1.96 12.02 5.90
N PRO A 100 -2.84 12.40 4.97
CA PRO A 100 -2.92 11.71 3.68
C PRO A 100 -1.55 11.80 2.99
N ALA A 101 -1.07 10.66 2.48
CA ALA A 101 0.12 10.63 1.67
C ALA A 101 -0.13 11.38 0.36
N GLN A 102 0.89 12.08 -0.15
CA GLN A 102 0.79 12.77 -1.44
C GLN A 102 0.51 11.79 -2.59
N CYS A 103 1.05 10.56 -2.53
CA CYS A 103 0.61 9.43 -3.35
C CYS A 103 -0.61 8.76 -2.67
N PRO A 104 -1.83 8.89 -3.23
CA PRO A 104 -3.03 8.36 -2.57
C PRO A 104 -3.00 6.85 -2.36
N LEU A 105 -2.30 6.12 -3.24
CA LEU A 105 -2.13 4.67 -3.15
C LEU A 105 -1.40 4.24 -1.86
N LEU A 106 -0.62 5.12 -1.23
CA LEU A 106 0.04 4.85 0.05
C LEU A 106 -0.88 5.10 1.26
N GLY A 107 -2.08 5.65 1.04
CA GLY A 107 -3.06 5.93 2.09
C GLY A 107 -2.61 7.05 3.02
N TYR A 108 -2.41 6.74 4.29
CA TYR A 108 -2.03 7.71 5.32
C TYR A 108 -0.62 7.44 5.83
N THR A 109 0.14 8.51 6.05
CA THR A 109 1.44 8.45 6.72
C THR A 109 1.39 9.11 8.10
N LEU A 110 2.30 8.69 8.98
CA LEU A 110 2.42 9.22 10.33
C LEU A 110 3.06 10.61 10.30
N LYS A 111 2.57 11.51 11.16
CA LYS A 111 3.22 12.82 11.40
C LYS A 111 4.49 12.67 12.23
N SER A 112 4.48 11.71 13.16
CA SER A 112 5.55 11.46 14.11
C SER A 112 5.49 10.02 14.60
N MET A 113 6.65 9.43 14.86
CA MET A 113 6.78 8.10 15.45
C MET A 113 7.86 8.15 16.52
N GLN A 114 7.62 7.49 17.64
CA GLN A 114 8.59 7.31 18.71
C GLN A 114 8.70 5.81 19.04
N ILE A 115 9.93 5.33 19.21
CA ILE A 115 10.27 3.95 19.52
C ILE A 115 11.34 3.98 20.60
N GLU A 116 11.12 3.31 21.73
CA GLU A 116 12.03 3.32 22.88
C GLU A 116 12.55 4.71 23.27
N GLY A 117 11.64 5.68 23.37
CA GLY A 117 12.00 7.07 23.69
C GLY A 117 12.66 7.84 22.53
N THR A 118 13.07 7.17 21.46
CA THR A 118 13.74 7.76 20.31
C THR A 118 12.72 8.19 19.26
N MET A 119 12.79 9.46 18.86
CA MET A 119 11.97 9.98 17.77
C MET A 119 12.53 9.52 16.42
N ILE A 120 11.68 8.94 15.59
CA ILE A 120 12.02 8.67 14.19
C ILE A 120 11.98 9.99 13.42
N PRO A 121 13.06 10.37 12.73
CA PRO A 121 13.10 11.58 11.93
C PRO A 121 11.98 11.62 10.88
N LYS A 122 11.41 12.81 10.67
CA LYS A 122 10.26 13.03 9.78
C LYS A 122 10.53 12.51 8.35
N TRP A 123 11.75 12.65 7.85
CA TRP A 123 12.12 12.22 6.50
C TRP A 123 12.09 10.71 6.26
N PHE A 124 12.01 9.89 7.32
CA PHE A 124 11.71 8.46 7.20
C PHE A 124 10.21 8.14 7.17
N LEU A 125 9.37 9.08 7.59
CA LEU A 125 7.91 8.96 7.55
C LEU A 125 7.32 9.66 6.31
N GLN A 126 7.98 10.72 5.86
CA GLN A 126 7.58 11.60 4.76
C GLN A 126 8.77 11.76 3.81
N VAL A 127 8.91 10.81 2.89
CA VAL A 127 10.08 10.64 2.02
C VAL A 127 10.39 11.90 1.19
N GLN A 128 9.37 12.67 0.81
CA GLN A 128 9.55 13.93 0.08
C GLN A 128 10.36 14.98 0.85
N THR A 129 10.50 14.84 2.18
CA THR A 129 11.32 15.74 3.00
C THR A 129 12.77 15.28 3.12
N GLN A 130 13.17 14.19 2.45
CA GLN A 130 14.58 13.82 2.32
C GLN A 130 15.26 14.76 1.31
N PRO A 131 16.43 15.35 1.63
CA PRO A 131 17.16 16.20 0.70
C PRO A 131 17.50 15.52 -0.63
N GLU A 132 17.76 14.22 -0.61
CA GLU A 132 18.12 13.42 -1.79
C GLU A 132 16.92 13.11 -2.69
N VAL A 133 15.70 13.16 -2.16
CA VAL A 133 14.48 12.82 -2.89
C VAL A 133 13.72 14.09 -3.30
N GLY A 134 13.42 14.95 -2.33
CA GLY A 134 12.58 16.12 -2.53
C GLY A 134 11.17 15.81 -3.04
N GLU A 135 10.41 16.86 -3.29
CA GLU A 135 9.05 16.76 -3.87
C GLU A 135 9.09 16.16 -5.28
N GLU A 136 10.10 16.51 -6.09
CA GLU A 136 10.22 16.03 -7.46
C GLU A 136 10.48 14.52 -7.54
N GLY A 137 11.43 14.01 -6.76
CA GLY A 137 11.73 12.58 -6.71
C GLY A 137 10.55 11.78 -6.17
N TYR A 138 9.86 12.30 -5.16
CA TYR A 138 8.64 11.68 -4.63
C TYR A 138 7.53 11.63 -5.69
N HIS A 139 7.31 12.72 -6.42
CA HIS A 139 6.28 12.79 -7.46
C HIS A 139 6.57 11.79 -8.59
N ARG A 140 7.81 11.70 -9.06
CA ARG A 140 8.22 10.71 -10.06
C ARG A 140 7.98 9.28 -9.55
N GLY A 141 8.39 8.98 -8.31
CA GLY A 141 8.13 7.67 -7.71
C GLY A 141 6.63 7.34 -7.61
N SER A 142 5.82 8.35 -7.28
CA SER A 142 4.35 8.24 -7.22
C SER A 142 3.74 7.96 -8.60
N GLN A 143 4.25 8.58 -9.66
CA GLN A 143 3.82 8.31 -11.04
C GLN A 143 4.14 6.86 -11.44
N ILE A 144 5.37 6.38 -11.19
CA ILE A 144 5.73 4.99 -11.51
C ILE A 144 4.82 4.01 -10.76
N MET A 145 4.49 4.30 -9.49
CA MET A 145 3.53 3.51 -8.71
C MET A 145 2.13 3.53 -9.33
N GLN A 146 1.65 4.71 -9.70
CA GLN A 146 0.34 4.88 -10.33
C GLN A 146 0.25 4.10 -11.65
N ASP A 147 1.23 4.24 -12.54
CA ASP A 147 1.27 3.55 -13.84
C ASP A 147 1.29 2.02 -13.66
N PHE A 148 1.98 1.54 -12.63
CA PHE A 148 1.99 0.12 -12.27
C PHE A 148 0.60 -0.36 -11.84
N PHE A 149 -0.05 0.35 -10.91
CA PHE A 149 -1.39 0.00 -10.44
C PHE A 149 -2.42 0.04 -11.58
N GLU A 150 -2.41 1.07 -12.42
CA GLU A 150 -3.32 1.20 -13.56
C GLU A 150 -3.20 -0.01 -14.52
N ARG A 151 -1.97 -0.36 -14.89
CA ARG A 151 -1.71 -1.49 -15.79
C ARG A 151 -2.15 -2.83 -15.21
N GLU A 152 -1.85 -3.06 -13.92
CA GLU A 152 -2.13 -4.36 -13.30
C GLU A 152 -3.61 -4.52 -12.93
N LEU A 153 -4.28 -3.46 -12.47
CA LEU A 153 -5.69 -3.53 -12.05
C LEU A 153 -6.66 -3.69 -13.22
N GLN A 154 -6.34 -3.18 -14.41
CA GLN A 154 -7.18 -3.37 -15.60
C GLN A 154 -7.44 -4.86 -15.91
N LYS A 155 -6.53 -5.76 -15.55
CA LYS A 155 -6.66 -7.22 -15.73
C LYS A 155 -7.80 -7.83 -14.91
N PHE A 156 -8.29 -7.13 -13.89
CA PHE A 156 -9.39 -7.58 -13.04
C PHE A 156 -10.76 -7.07 -13.49
N LEU A 157 -10.83 -6.13 -14.45
CA LEU A 157 -12.08 -5.60 -14.97
C LEU A 157 -12.80 -6.67 -15.81
N HIS A 158 -13.70 -7.39 -15.15
CA HIS A 158 -14.50 -8.46 -15.72
C HIS A 158 -15.97 -8.29 -15.30
N PRO A 159 -16.96 -8.72 -16.10
CA PRO A 159 -18.37 -8.65 -15.73
C PRO A 159 -18.71 -9.27 -14.36
N ASP A 160 -18.02 -10.33 -13.98
CA ASP A 160 -18.21 -11.04 -12.71
C ASP A 160 -17.51 -10.38 -11.50
N LEU A 161 -16.76 -9.29 -11.70
CA LEU A 161 -16.13 -8.58 -10.58
C LEU A 161 -17.22 -7.95 -9.71
N ASP A 162 -17.05 -8.04 -8.39
CA ASP A 162 -17.96 -7.43 -7.43
C ASP A 162 -18.13 -5.92 -7.74
N PRO A 163 -19.37 -5.38 -7.73
CA PRO A 163 -19.61 -3.98 -8.02
C PRO A 163 -18.78 -3.01 -7.17
N LEU A 164 -18.57 -3.32 -5.89
CA LEU A 164 -17.71 -2.51 -5.02
C LEU A 164 -16.24 -2.64 -5.45
N GLY A 165 -15.80 -3.85 -5.80
CA GLY A 165 -14.46 -4.06 -6.35
C GLY A 165 -14.21 -3.22 -7.60
N LYS A 166 -15.19 -3.16 -8.50
CA LYS A 166 -15.15 -2.30 -9.68
C LYS A 166 -15.04 -0.82 -9.31
N GLN A 167 -15.82 -0.33 -8.35
CA GLN A 167 -15.73 1.06 -7.86
C GLN A 167 -14.35 1.38 -7.28
N ILE A 168 -13.75 0.47 -6.51
CA ILE A 168 -12.42 0.67 -5.93
C ILE A 168 -11.34 0.73 -7.03
N ILE A 169 -11.43 -0.12 -8.07
CA ILE A 169 -10.53 -0.06 -9.23
C ILE A 169 -10.73 1.24 -9.99
N THR A 170 -11.98 1.62 -10.29
CA THR A 170 -12.29 2.89 -10.98
C THR A 170 -11.73 4.09 -10.22
N CYS A 171 -11.85 4.13 -8.89
CA CYS A 171 -11.24 5.17 -8.07
C CYS A 171 -9.71 5.26 -8.25
N CYS A 172 -9.02 4.13 -8.48
CA CYS A 172 -7.60 4.11 -8.80
C CYS A 172 -7.29 4.66 -10.19
N LEU A 173 -8.06 4.24 -11.19
CA LEU A 173 -7.90 4.68 -12.58
C LEU A 173 -8.21 6.18 -12.76
N ASP A 174 -9.15 6.69 -11.97
CA ASP A 174 -9.53 8.11 -11.94
C ASP A 174 -8.60 8.97 -11.06
N LYS A 175 -7.53 8.38 -10.51
CA LYS A 175 -6.54 9.05 -9.64
C LYS A 175 -7.17 9.70 -8.40
N GLY A 176 -8.11 8.98 -7.78
CA GLY A 176 -8.81 9.42 -6.58
C GLY A 176 -7.87 9.70 -5.40
N THR A 177 -8.33 10.55 -4.51
CA THR A 177 -7.65 10.92 -3.27
C THR A 177 -7.81 9.84 -2.21
N VAL A 178 -7.00 9.91 -1.15
CA VAL A 178 -7.14 9.02 0.02
C VAL A 178 -8.56 9.10 0.62
N ARG A 179 -9.20 10.27 0.56
CA ARG A 179 -10.57 10.46 1.07
C ARG A 179 -11.62 9.77 0.23
N ASP A 180 -11.46 9.74 -1.08
CA ASP A 180 -12.37 8.99 -1.97
C ASP A 180 -12.36 7.50 -1.58
N TYR A 181 -11.18 6.96 -1.29
CA TYR A 181 -11.03 5.59 -0.79
C TYR A 181 -11.70 5.33 0.57
N ASP A 182 -11.67 6.29 1.50
CA ASP A 182 -12.32 6.16 2.82
C ASP A 182 -13.83 5.94 2.68
N THR A 183 -14.47 6.55 1.68
CA THR A 183 -15.93 6.46 1.47
C THR A 183 -16.41 5.12 0.92
N LEU A 184 -15.51 4.28 0.39
CA LEU A 184 -15.89 3.05 -0.33
C LEU A 184 -16.10 1.83 0.58
N LEU A 185 -15.56 1.82 1.80
CA LEU A 185 -15.66 0.64 2.69
C LEU A 185 -15.93 1.01 4.14
N TYR A 186 -14.89 1.50 4.84
CA TYR A 186 -14.93 1.88 6.24
C TYR A 186 -14.11 3.15 6.41
N ASP A 187 -14.66 4.11 7.13
CA ASP A 187 -13.87 5.25 7.61
C ASP A 187 -12.85 4.73 8.63
N ILE A 188 -11.58 5.07 8.44
CA ILE A 188 -10.49 4.63 9.32
C ILE A 188 -10.50 5.36 10.67
N PHE A 189 -11.22 6.48 10.79
CA PHE A 189 -11.31 7.32 11.98
C PHE A 189 -12.58 7.08 12.81
N VAL A 190 -13.57 6.37 12.26
CA VAL A 190 -14.83 5.99 12.94
C VAL A 190 -14.79 4.53 13.39
#